data_AF-A0A6B3II84-F1
#
_entry.id   AF-A0A6B3II84-F1
#
_cell.length_a   1.000
_cell.length_b   1.000
_cell.length_c   1.000
_cell.angle_alpha   90.00
_cell.angle_beta   90.00
_cell.angle_gamma   90.00
#
_symmetry.space_group_name_H-M   'P 1'
#
loop_
_entity.id
_entity.type
_entity.pdbx_description
1 polymer ?
#
loop_
_entity_poly.entity_id
_entity_poly.type
_entity_poly.pdbx_seq_one_letter_code
_entity_poly.pdbx_strand_id
1 'polypeptide(L)'
;WVPWTHRRLARHSGYGAGIDSPGWYGHLFGAADRPIERWMTKVAGLLREEDRFVSTAHVIEAVRLAETLAAMRGRPLAGLSETTDAVRAVMCEGSDVPLALIQDRLVVGETLGEVPDSAPAVPLQRDLTRSQRTLRLKPEALERELDLDLRKETDAAKSRLLHRLRLLSIGWGEPAESQSRSTGTFRESWRLRWEPELHVRVAEAGV
;
A
#
# COMPACT_ATOMS: atom_id res chain seq x y z
N TRP A 1 3.46 0.61 -14.23
CA TRP A 1 3.81 0.97 -12.85
C TRP A 1 2.50 1.02 -12.07
N VAL A 2 2.50 0.52 -10.84
CA VAL A 2 1.28 0.25 -10.06
C VAL A 2 0.96 1.45 -9.19
N PRO A 3 -0.31 1.78 -8.93
CA PRO A 3 -0.64 2.82 -7.96
C PRO A 3 -0.23 2.34 -6.56
N TRP A 4 0.63 3.08 -5.85
CA TRP A 4 1.08 2.74 -4.50
C TRP A 4 0.37 3.62 -3.48
N THR A 5 0.10 3.08 -2.30
CA THR A 5 -0.54 3.81 -1.19
C THR A 5 0.38 3.78 0.03
N HIS A 6 0.33 4.78 0.91
CA HIS A 6 1.15 4.83 2.14
C HIS A 6 0.92 3.61 3.05
N ARG A 7 -0.29 3.02 3.03
CA ARG A 7 -0.61 1.73 3.66
C ARG A 7 0.25 0.55 3.15
N ARG A 8 0.77 0.64 1.92
CA ARG A 8 1.65 -0.39 1.30
C ARG A 8 3.13 -0.21 1.64
N LEU A 9 3.51 0.86 2.35
CA LEU A 9 4.88 1.05 2.88
C LEU A 9 5.03 0.59 4.34
N ALA A 10 3.94 0.48 5.09
CA ALA A 10 4.00 -0.04 6.46
C ALA A 10 4.28 -1.56 6.47
N ARG A 11 5.25 -1.98 7.30
CA ARG A 11 5.72 -3.38 7.50
C ARG A 11 4.64 -4.46 7.61
N HIS A 12 3.42 -4.09 7.99
CA HIS A 12 2.31 -5.01 8.13
C HIS A 12 1.74 -5.53 6.79
N SER A 13 2.21 -5.00 5.64
CA SER A 13 1.73 -5.37 4.30
C SER A 13 2.67 -6.30 3.50
N GLY A 14 3.77 -6.77 4.10
CA GLY A 14 4.61 -7.81 3.48
C GLY A 14 5.59 -7.35 2.39
N TYR A 15 5.78 -6.04 2.21
CA TYR A 15 6.86 -5.51 1.37
C TYR A 15 8.19 -5.45 2.15
N GLY A 16 9.19 -6.22 1.72
CA GLY A 16 10.51 -6.32 2.34
C GLY A 16 11.42 -5.09 2.21
N ALA A 17 10.93 -3.98 1.64
CA ALA A 17 11.64 -2.70 1.50
C ALA A 17 10.78 -1.48 1.90
N GLY A 18 9.83 -1.66 2.82
CA GLY A 18 8.86 -0.64 3.24
C GLY A 18 9.47 0.53 4.03
N ILE A 19 9.05 1.75 3.71
CA ILE A 19 9.32 2.94 4.53
C ILE A 19 8.42 2.83 5.77
N ASP A 20 9.01 2.66 6.96
CA ASP A 20 8.29 2.36 8.20
C ASP A 20 7.29 3.46 8.64
N SER A 21 7.47 4.71 8.19
CA SER A 21 6.67 5.86 8.64
C SER A 21 6.51 6.93 7.55
N PRO A 22 5.83 6.61 6.44
CA PRO A 22 5.84 7.44 5.24
C PRO A 22 5.13 8.78 5.46
N GLY A 23 4.10 8.85 6.30
CA GLY A 23 3.44 10.11 6.66
C GLY A 23 4.36 11.05 7.47
N TRP A 24 5.23 10.50 8.32
CA TRP A 24 6.27 11.27 9.00
C TRP A 24 7.32 11.81 8.03
N TYR A 25 7.82 10.98 7.11
CA TYR A 25 8.82 11.46 6.13
C TYR A 25 8.22 12.47 5.15
N GLY A 26 6.99 12.27 4.69
CA GLY A 26 6.27 13.23 3.86
C GLY A 26 6.07 14.57 4.58
N HIS A 27 5.77 14.54 5.89
CA HIS A 27 5.73 15.74 6.72
C HIS A 27 7.09 16.44 6.79
N LEU A 28 8.17 15.73 7.10
CA LEU A 28 9.51 16.31 7.14
C LEU A 28 9.92 16.92 5.79
N PHE A 29 9.54 16.28 4.69
CA PHE A 29 9.80 16.78 3.34
C PHE A 29 9.04 18.09 3.05
N GLY A 30 7.78 18.19 3.48
CA GLY A 30 6.96 19.39 3.29
C GLY A 30 7.21 20.53 4.28
N ALA A 31 7.76 20.23 5.46
CA ALA A 31 7.95 21.18 6.55
C ALA A 31 9.42 21.60 6.70
N ALA A 32 9.85 22.57 5.90
CA ALA A 32 11.25 23.01 5.83
C ALA A 32 11.77 23.82 7.05
N ASP A 33 10.90 24.39 7.89
CA ASP A 33 11.27 25.29 9.00
C ASP A 33 11.09 24.66 10.39
N ARG A 34 9.84 24.36 10.76
CA ARG A 34 9.39 24.01 12.11
C ARG A 34 8.73 22.65 12.11
N PRO A 35 9.48 21.58 11.78
CA PRO A 35 8.90 20.27 11.56
C PRO A 35 8.23 19.73 12.84
N ILE A 36 8.79 19.97 14.02
CA ILE A 36 8.25 19.40 15.26
C ILE A 36 6.97 20.12 15.68
N GLU A 37 6.96 21.44 15.66
CA GLU A 37 5.80 22.25 16.07
C GLU A 37 4.62 22.03 15.11
N ARG A 38 4.89 21.99 13.80
CA ARG A 38 3.87 21.67 12.79
C ARG A 38 3.34 20.25 12.93
N TRP A 39 4.21 19.28 13.27
CA TRP A 39 3.78 17.91 13.54
C TRP A 39 2.87 17.83 14.76
N MET A 40 3.27 18.42 15.89
CA MET A 40 2.46 18.43 17.12
C MET A 40 1.13 19.15 16.92
N THR A 41 1.10 20.19 16.09
CA THR A 41 -0.13 20.89 15.71
C THR A 41 -1.04 20.00 14.87
N LYS A 42 -0.48 19.24 13.91
CA LYS A 42 -1.22 18.28 13.09
C LYS A 42 -1.82 17.15 13.94
N VAL A 43 -1.06 16.61 14.88
CA VAL A 43 -1.52 15.61 15.85
C VAL A 43 -2.67 16.15 16.71
N ALA A 44 -2.51 17.36 17.26
CA ALA A 44 -3.57 17.99 18.05
C ALA A 44 -4.83 18.27 17.22
N GLY A 45 -4.68 18.60 15.93
CA GLY A 45 -5.79 18.72 14.99
C GLY A 45 -6.59 17.43 14.86
N LEU A 46 -5.91 16.32 14.57
CA LEU A 46 -6.54 14.99 14.46
C LEU A 46 -7.25 14.60 15.76
N LEU A 47 -6.62 14.80 16.93
CA LEU A 47 -7.24 14.43 18.20
C LEU A 47 -8.50 15.25 18.47
N ARG A 48 -8.53 16.54 18.10
CA ARG A 48 -9.74 17.38 18.22
C ARG A 48 -10.85 16.96 17.26
N GLU A 49 -10.51 16.54 16.05
CA GLU A 49 -11.48 16.00 15.08
C GLU A 49 -12.16 14.73 15.60
N GLU A 50 -11.48 13.99 16.48
CA GLU A 50 -11.96 12.78 17.12
C GLU A 50 -12.49 13.06 18.55
N ASP A 51 -13.01 14.27 18.75
CA ASP A 51 -13.65 14.78 19.97
C ASP A 51 -12.78 14.72 21.25
N ARG A 52 -11.45 14.73 21.12
CA ARG A 52 -10.53 14.81 22.27
C ARG A 52 -10.10 16.26 22.55
N PHE A 53 -10.12 16.61 23.83
CA PHE A 53 -9.76 17.96 24.27
C PHE A 53 -8.25 18.15 24.35
N VAL A 54 -7.64 18.64 23.26
CA VAL A 54 -6.22 19.00 23.22
C VAL A 54 -6.08 20.51 23.08
N SER A 55 -5.65 21.21 24.13
CA SER A 55 -5.42 22.67 24.09
C SER A 55 -4.04 23.04 23.49
N THR A 56 -3.83 24.32 23.20
CA THR A 56 -2.52 24.84 22.76
C THR A 56 -1.41 24.59 23.78
N ALA A 57 -1.74 24.57 25.09
CA ALA A 57 -0.78 24.26 26.14
C ALA A 57 -0.19 22.85 25.99
N HIS A 58 -1.01 21.87 25.60
CA HIS A 58 -0.54 20.51 25.32
C HIS A 58 0.42 20.47 24.11
N VAL A 59 0.19 21.28 23.09
CA VAL A 59 1.09 21.36 21.92
C VAL A 59 2.45 21.91 22.33
N ILE A 60 2.48 23.01 23.09
CA ILE A 60 3.72 23.63 23.58
C ILE A 60 4.49 22.64 24.45
N GLU A 61 3.81 21.96 25.38
CA GLU A 61 4.45 21.00 26.27
C GLU A 61 4.94 19.75 25.53
N ALA A 62 4.20 19.25 24.54
CA ALA A 62 4.64 18.12 23.73
C ALA A 62 5.90 18.44 22.90
N VAL A 63 6.00 19.65 22.33
CA VAL A 63 7.22 20.11 21.64
C VAL A 63 8.40 20.12 22.62
N ARG A 64 8.22 20.78 23.77
CA ARG A 64 9.27 20.88 24.80
C ARG A 64 9.72 19.51 25.29
N LEU A 65 8.78 18.59 25.51
CA LEU A 65 9.09 17.23 25.95
C LEU A 65 9.85 16.46 24.86
N ALA A 66 9.43 16.56 23.59
CA ALA A 66 10.14 15.90 22.48
C ALA A 66 11.58 16.40 22.35
N GLU A 67 11.82 17.71 22.46
CA GLU A 67 13.17 18.29 22.46
C GLU A 67 14.00 17.82 23.65
N THR A 68 13.40 17.75 24.84
CA THR A 68 14.07 17.24 26.05
C THR A 68 14.48 15.77 25.87
N LEU A 69 13.59 14.94 25.31
CA LEU A 69 13.89 13.54 25.01
C LEU A 69 15.01 13.41 23.97
N ALA A 70 15.03 14.28 22.95
CA ALA A 70 16.10 14.31 21.96
C ALA A 70 17.45 14.62 22.62
N ALA A 71 17.49 15.64 23.49
CA ALA A 71 18.68 16.02 24.23
C ALA A 71 19.17 14.89 25.15
N MET A 72 18.27 14.24 25.89
CA MET A 72 18.60 13.08 26.74
C MET A 72 19.16 11.91 25.93
N ARG A 73 18.71 11.75 24.68
CA ARG A 73 19.17 10.70 23.75
C ARG A 73 20.39 11.13 22.92
N GLY A 74 20.96 12.31 23.17
CA GLY A 74 22.11 12.83 22.43
C GLY A 74 21.82 13.10 20.95
N ARG A 75 20.56 13.38 20.59
CA ARG A 75 20.14 13.66 19.22
C ARG A 75 20.10 15.19 18.98
N PRO A 76 20.52 15.66 17.79
CA PRO A 76 20.48 17.09 17.47
C PRO A 76 19.06 17.62 17.23
N LEU A 77 18.09 16.74 16.94
CA LEU A 77 16.69 17.07 16.73
C LEU A 77 15.82 15.89 17.18
N ALA A 78 14.61 16.18 17.65
CA ALA A 78 13.59 15.17 17.90
C ALA A 78 13.21 14.45 16.60
N GLY A 79 13.27 13.13 16.62
CA GLY A 79 12.73 12.27 15.58
C GLY A 79 11.35 11.74 15.96
N LEU A 80 10.82 10.86 15.11
CA LEU A 80 9.49 10.27 15.31
C LEU A 80 9.34 9.62 16.70
N SER A 81 10.34 8.87 17.15
CA SER A 81 10.35 8.24 18.49
C SER A 81 10.12 9.25 19.62
N GLU A 82 10.86 10.35 19.63
CA GLU A 82 10.72 11.40 20.65
C GLU A 82 9.37 12.09 20.56
N THR A 83 8.88 12.35 19.34
CA THR A 83 7.56 12.97 19.16
C THR A 83 6.41 12.06 19.59
N THR A 84 6.50 10.76 19.30
CA THR A 84 5.49 9.76 19.69
C THR A 84 5.44 9.60 21.21
N ASP A 85 6.59 9.54 21.87
CA ASP A 85 6.67 9.47 23.34
C ASP A 85 6.07 10.72 23.98
N ALA A 86 6.36 11.91 23.43
CA ALA A 86 5.83 13.16 23.94
C ALA A 86 4.31 13.28 23.74
N VAL A 87 3.80 12.88 22.57
CA VAL A 87 2.35 12.83 22.29
C VAL A 87 1.65 11.85 23.23
N ARG A 88 2.23 10.66 23.44
CA ARG A 88 1.70 9.66 24.38
C ARG A 88 1.55 10.27 25.78
N ALA A 89 2.60 10.92 26.28
CA ALA A 89 2.61 11.46 27.64
C ALA A 89 1.68 12.67 27.80
N VAL A 90 1.65 13.59 26.83
CA VAL A 90 1.03 14.91 26.99
C VAL A 90 -0.39 14.97 26.40
N MET A 91 -0.62 14.35 25.24
CA MET A 91 -1.89 14.48 24.51
C MET A 91 -2.79 13.25 24.61
N CYS A 92 -2.23 12.13 25.07
CA CYS A 92 -2.92 10.84 25.15
C CYS A 92 -3.05 10.29 26.57
N GLU A 93 -2.62 11.06 27.58
CA GLU A 93 -2.68 10.66 29.00
C GLU A 93 -2.03 9.29 29.27
N GLY A 94 -0.99 8.93 28.50
CA GLY A 94 -0.32 7.64 28.60
C GLY A 94 -1.03 6.48 27.88
N SER A 95 -2.18 6.70 27.24
CA SER A 95 -2.97 5.66 26.59
C SER A 95 -2.47 5.35 25.18
N ASP A 96 -2.33 4.05 24.88
CA ASP A 96 -1.97 3.56 23.53
C ASP A 96 -3.14 3.61 22.54
N VAL A 97 -4.38 3.72 23.01
CA VAL A 97 -5.59 3.74 22.15
C VAL A 97 -5.63 4.97 21.23
N PRO A 98 -5.58 6.22 21.73
CA PRO A 98 -5.47 7.40 20.86
C PRO A 98 -4.16 7.44 20.07
N LEU A 99 -3.10 6.85 20.62
CA LEU A 99 -1.80 6.80 19.94
C LEU A 99 -1.86 5.92 18.68
N ALA A 100 -2.60 4.81 18.72
CA ALA A 100 -2.82 3.95 17.56
C ALA A 100 -3.53 4.71 16.41
N LEU A 101 -4.50 5.56 16.74
CA LEU A 101 -5.17 6.40 15.74
C LEU A 101 -4.21 7.37 15.06
N ILE A 102 -3.32 8.00 15.82
CA ILE A 102 -2.27 8.89 15.29
C ILE A 102 -1.28 8.09 14.43
N GLN A 103 -0.91 6.89 14.88
CA GLN A 103 -0.04 6.00 14.13
C GLN A 103 -0.66 5.67 12.76
N ASP A 104 -1.93 5.29 12.73
CA ASP A 104 -2.63 4.90 11.51
C ASP A 104 -2.86 6.09 10.56
N ARG A 105 -3.42 7.20 11.08
CA ARG A 105 -3.86 8.34 10.27
C ARG A 105 -2.75 9.32 9.89
N LEU A 106 -1.68 9.42 10.69
CA LEU A 106 -0.62 10.43 10.49
C LEU A 106 0.76 9.83 10.25
N VAL A 107 1.20 8.86 11.07
CA VAL A 107 2.56 8.28 10.95
C VAL A 107 2.66 7.39 9.72
N VAL A 108 1.67 6.51 9.54
CA VAL A 108 1.47 5.76 8.31
C VAL A 108 0.82 6.66 7.28
N GLY A 109 -0.33 7.26 7.59
CA GLY A 109 -1.01 8.20 6.70
C GLY A 109 -1.87 7.51 5.63
N GLU A 110 -2.95 8.18 5.23
CA GLU A 110 -3.89 7.70 4.19
C GLU A 110 -3.57 8.27 2.79
N THR A 111 -2.68 9.27 2.68
CA THR A 111 -2.44 10.00 1.45
C THR A 111 -1.82 9.12 0.36
N LEU A 112 -2.42 9.08 -0.82
CA LEU A 112 -1.88 8.40 -2.00
C LEU A 112 -0.80 9.28 -2.64
N GLY A 113 0.35 8.70 -2.99
CA GLY A 113 1.27 9.39 -3.90
C GLY A 113 0.70 9.35 -5.31
N GLU A 114 0.65 10.48 -6.00
CA GLU A 114 0.28 10.53 -7.41
C GLU A 114 1.51 10.29 -8.28
N VAL A 115 1.40 9.35 -9.23
CA VAL A 115 2.42 9.10 -10.23
C VAL A 115 2.10 9.98 -11.44
N PRO A 116 3.01 10.86 -11.89
CA PRO A 116 2.82 11.65 -13.10
C PRO A 116 2.60 10.74 -14.31
N ASP A 117 1.73 11.14 -15.24
CA ASP A 117 1.44 10.40 -16.48
C ASP A 117 2.69 10.13 -17.35
N SER A 118 3.77 10.86 -17.12
CA SER A 118 5.07 10.74 -17.81
C SER A 118 5.97 9.61 -17.27
N ALA A 119 5.59 8.94 -16.17
CA ALA A 119 6.40 7.88 -15.59
C ALA A 119 6.42 6.62 -16.49
N PRO A 120 7.59 6.08 -16.87
CA PRO A 120 7.68 4.95 -17.78
C PRO A 120 7.09 3.68 -17.14
N ALA A 121 6.03 3.14 -17.74
CA ALA A 121 5.46 1.87 -17.31
C ALA A 121 6.46 0.71 -17.52
N VAL A 122 6.62 -0.15 -16.51
CA VAL A 122 7.45 -1.39 -16.60
C VAL A 122 7.08 -2.16 -17.87
N PRO A 123 8.06 -2.63 -18.69
CA PRO A 123 7.79 -3.31 -19.95
C PRO A 123 6.79 -4.46 -19.85
N LEU A 124 6.84 -5.24 -18.76
CA LEU A 124 5.94 -6.37 -18.49
C LEU A 124 4.50 -5.91 -18.25
N GLN A 125 4.28 -4.83 -17.49
CA GLN A 125 2.94 -4.24 -17.29
C GLN A 125 2.34 -3.80 -18.63
N ARG A 126 3.14 -3.19 -19.50
CA ARG A 126 2.70 -2.77 -20.84
C ARG A 126 2.33 -3.97 -21.72
N ASP A 127 3.13 -5.03 -21.69
CA ASP A 127 2.85 -6.27 -22.43
C ASP A 127 1.58 -6.96 -21.94
N LEU A 128 1.37 -7.01 -20.62
CA LEU A 128 0.17 -7.57 -20.01
C LEU A 128 -1.07 -6.78 -20.40
N THR A 129 -1.05 -5.44 -20.28
CA THR A 129 -2.19 -4.60 -20.67
C THR A 129 -2.52 -4.74 -22.16
N ARG A 130 -1.50 -4.87 -23.02
CA ARG A 130 -1.72 -5.16 -24.45
C ARG A 130 -2.39 -6.53 -24.64
N SER A 131 -1.89 -7.56 -23.98
CA SER A 131 -2.42 -8.93 -24.06
C SER A 131 -3.87 -9.03 -23.54
N GLN A 132 -4.19 -8.33 -22.45
CA GLN A 132 -5.55 -8.21 -21.90
C GLN A 132 -6.53 -7.63 -22.92
N ARG A 133 -6.13 -6.55 -23.61
CA ARG A 133 -6.95 -5.91 -24.66
C ARG A 133 -7.15 -6.82 -25.86
N THR A 134 -6.08 -7.44 -26.36
CA THR A 134 -6.15 -8.36 -27.51
C THR A 134 -7.02 -9.57 -27.23
N LEU A 135 -6.90 -10.18 -26.05
CA LEU A 135 -7.62 -11.39 -25.67
C LEU A 135 -8.99 -11.13 -25.04
N ARG A 136 -9.37 -9.85 -24.90
CA ARG A 136 -10.60 -9.40 -24.23
C ARG A 136 -10.78 -10.00 -22.83
N LEU A 137 -9.66 -10.19 -22.12
CA LEU A 137 -9.63 -10.62 -20.73
C LEU A 137 -9.54 -9.40 -19.83
N LYS A 138 -10.67 -9.02 -19.23
CA LYS A 138 -10.71 -7.88 -18.31
C LYS A 138 -10.29 -8.36 -16.90
N PRO A 139 -9.44 -7.59 -16.20
CA PRO A 139 -9.21 -7.81 -14.78
C PRO A 139 -10.49 -7.45 -14.02
N GLU A 140 -11.13 -8.46 -13.43
CA GLU A 140 -12.35 -8.32 -12.65
C GLU A 140 -12.07 -8.78 -11.22
N ALA A 141 -12.51 -7.99 -10.24
CA ALA A 141 -12.34 -8.33 -8.82
C ALA A 141 -13.26 -9.49 -8.39
N LEU A 142 -14.39 -9.65 -9.07
CA LEU A 142 -15.30 -10.77 -8.88
C LEU A 142 -14.69 -12.03 -9.48
N GLU A 143 -14.88 -13.15 -8.77
CA GLU A 143 -14.48 -14.45 -9.27
C GLU A 143 -15.26 -14.78 -10.55
N ARG A 144 -14.52 -15.18 -11.59
CA ARG A 144 -15.06 -15.55 -12.89
C ARG A 144 -14.50 -16.87 -13.35
N GLU A 145 -15.37 -17.83 -13.63
CA GLU A 145 -15.00 -19.07 -14.28
C GLU A 145 -14.86 -18.89 -15.79
N LEU A 146 -13.86 -19.53 -16.37
CA LEU A 146 -13.52 -19.45 -17.78
C LEU A 146 -13.20 -20.85 -18.31
N ASP A 147 -14.11 -21.36 -19.14
CA ASP A 147 -13.90 -22.59 -19.90
C ASP A 147 -13.29 -22.27 -21.27
N LEU A 148 -12.14 -22.88 -21.56
CA LEU A 148 -11.36 -22.68 -22.77
C LEU A 148 -11.37 -23.97 -23.62
N ASP A 149 -11.61 -23.82 -24.93
CA ASP A 149 -11.39 -24.88 -25.92
C ASP A 149 -10.09 -24.59 -26.67
N LEU A 150 -9.05 -25.38 -26.40
CA LEU A 150 -7.70 -25.17 -26.93
C LEU A 150 -7.60 -25.34 -28.46
N ARG A 151 -8.64 -25.84 -29.12
CA ARG A 151 -8.71 -25.88 -30.60
C ARG A 151 -9.01 -24.51 -31.19
N LYS A 152 -9.56 -23.58 -30.39
CA LYS A 152 -9.79 -22.19 -30.79
C LYS A 152 -8.55 -21.39 -30.48
N GLU A 153 -7.98 -20.74 -31.49
CA GLU A 153 -6.74 -19.97 -31.37
C GLU A 153 -6.80 -18.91 -30.25
N THR A 154 -7.93 -18.20 -30.13
CA THR A 154 -8.17 -17.21 -29.08
C THR A 154 -8.14 -17.83 -27.68
N ASP A 155 -8.74 -19.00 -27.49
CA ASP A 155 -8.82 -19.64 -26.17
C ASP A 155 -7.49 -20.32 -25.81
N ALA A 156 -6.78 -20.88 -26.79
CA ALA A 156 -5.39 -21.30 -26.62
C ALA A 156 -4.46 -20.14 -26.26
N ALA A 157 -4.70 -18.93 -26.78
CA ALA A 157 -3.94 -17.74 -26.42
C ALA A 157 -4.23 -17.25 -24.99
N LYS A 158 -5.49 -17.34 -24.54
CA LYS A 158 -5.89 -17.06 -23.15
C LYS A 158 -5.23 -18.05 -22.17
N SER A 159 -5.28 -19.35 -22.47
CA SER A 159 -4.62 -20.40 -21.67
C SER A 159 -3.12 -20.13 -21.54
N ARG A 160 -2.43 -19.87 -22.66
CA ARG A 160 -1.00 -19.54 -22.68
C ARG A 160 -0.65 -18.32 -21.82
N LEU A 161 -1.47 -17.26 -21.86
CA LEU A 161 -1.26 -16.08 -21.01
C LEU A 161 -1.37 -16.44 -19.52
N LEU A 162 -2.40 -17.17 -19.12
CA LEU A 162 -2.62 -17.55 -17.72
C LEU A 162 -1.49 -18.45 -17.18
N HIS A 163 -1.02 -19.41 -18.00
CA HIS A 163 0.15 -20.21 -17.66
C HIS A 163 1.43 -19.39 -17.53
N ARG A 164 1.70 -18.46 -18.46
CA ARG A 164 2.86 -17.55 -18.38
C ARG A 164 2.83 -16.72 -17.10
N LEU A 165 1.67 -16.22 -16.71
CA LEU A 165 1.53 -15.45 -15.48
C LEU A 165 1.76 -16.29 -14.22
N ARG A 166 1.27 -17.54 -14.19
CA ARG A 166 1.59 -18.46 -13.09
C ARG A 166 3.09 -18.77 -12.97
N LEU A 167 3.80 -18.93 -14.10
CA LEU A 167 5.26 -19.11 -14.10
C LEU A 167 6.00 -17.91 -13.49
N LEU A 168 5.43 -16.71 -13.61
CA LEU A 168 5.92 -15.47 -13.01
C LEU A 168 5.37 -15.24 -11.60
N SER A 169 4.73 -16.22 -10.97
CA SER A 169 4.08 -16.11 -9.65
C SER A 169 2.97 -15.04 -9.57
N ILE A 170 2.38 -14.68 -10.72
CA ILE A 170 1.24 -13.77 -10.84
C ILE A 170 -0.05 -14.62 -10.91
N GLY A 171 -0.70 -14.78 -9.75
CA GLY A 171 -1.89 -15.61 -9.57
C GLY A 171 -3.20 -14.99 -10.07
N TRP A 172 -3.25 -14.54 -11.33
CA TRP A 172 -4.52 -14.05 -11.90
C TRP A 172 -5.52 -15.19 -12.15
N GLY A 173 -5.03 -16.38 -12.52
CA GLY A 173 -5.87 -17.54 -12.78
C GLY A 173 -5.35 -18.78 -12.09
N GLU A 174 -6.26 -19.54 -11.51
CA GLU A 174 -6.02 -20.88 -10.99
C GLU A 174 -6.74 -21.92 -11.87
N PRO A 175 -6.10 -23.04 -12.22
CA PRO A 175 -6.79 -24.14 -12.88
C PRO A 175 -7.93 -24.66 -11.99
N ALA A 176 -9.12 -24.76 -12.56
CA ALA A 176 -10.30 -25.33 -11.91
C ALA A 176 -10.57 -26.73 -12.44
N GLU A 177 -11.19 -27.58 -11.63
CA GLU A 177 -11.69 -28.87 -12.12
C GLU A 177 -12.78 -28.64 -13.17
N SER A 178 -12.68 -29.35 -14.29
CA SER A 178 -13.62 -29.21 -15.40
C SER A 178 -15.02 -29.65 -14.96
N GLN A 179 -16.00 -28.75 -15.00
CA GLN A 179 -17.41 -29.09 -14.70
C GLN A 179 -18.02 -30.04 -15.76
N SER A 180 -17.34 -30.24 -16.88
CA SER A 180 -17.76 -31.14 -17.96
C SER A 180 -17.06 -32.49 -17.86
N ARG A 181 -17.82 -33.58 -17.84
CA ARG A 181 -17.37 -35.00 -17.90
C ARG A 181 -16.65 -35.40 -19.21
N SER A 182 -16.12 -34.44 -19.96
CA SER A 182 -15.41 -34.69 -21.22
C SER A 182 -13.93 -34.92 -20.94
N THR A 183 -13.47 -36.16 -21.05
CA THR A 183 -12.07 -36.64 -20.88
C THR A 183 -11.06 -36.12 -21.92
N GLY A 184 -11.40 -35.07 -22.67
CA GLY A 184 -10.56 -34.53 -23.72
C GLY A 184 -9.52 -33.55 -23.18
N THR A 185 -8.24 -33.76 -23.53
CA THR A 185 -7.11 -32.88 -23.21
C THR A 185 -7.17 -31.48 -23.84
N PHE A 186 -8.23 -31.19 -24.60
CA PHE A 186 -8.43 -29.93 -25.31
C PHE A 186 -9.26 -28.90 -24.51
N ARG A 187 -9.76 -29.25 -23.32
CA ARG A 187 -10.56 -28.36 -22.47
C ARG A 187 -9.79 -28.00 -21.21
N GLU A 188 -9.74 -26.71 -20.91
CA GLU A 188 -9.20 -26.20 -19.66
C GLU A 188 -10.23 -25.30 -18.99
N SER A 189 -10.43 -25.49 -17.69
CA SER A 189 -11.28 -24.63 -16.86
C SER A 189 -10.39 -23.80 -15.94
N TRP A 190 -10.67 -22.50 -15.85
CA TRP A 190 -9.90 -21.54 -15.08
C TRP A 190 -10.82 -20.74 -14.18
N ARG A 191 -10.34 -20.44 -12.98
CA ARG A 191 -10.95 -19.49 -12.07
C ARG A 191 -10.11 -18.23 -12.03
N LEU A 192 -10.68 -17.13 -12.46
CA LEU A 192 -10.01 -15.84 -12.52
C LEU A 192 -10.49 -14.95 -11.39
N ARG A 193 -9.54 -14.34 -10.68
CA ARG A 193 -9.80 -13.27 -9.72
C ARG A 193 -8.66 -12.27 -9.82
N TRP A 194 -8.98 -11.02 -10.12
CA TRP A 194 -7.98 -9.97 -10.15
C TRP A 194 -7.91 -9.26 -8.80
N GLU A 195 -6.84 -9.54 -8.06
CA GLU A 195 -6.53 -8.86 -6.82
C GLU A 195 -5.64 -7.63 -7.08
N PRO A 196 -5.86 -6.50 -6.39
CA PRO A 196 -5.01 -5.32 -6.49
C PRO A 196 -3.50 -5.60 -6.33
N GLU A 197 -3.16 -6.61 -5.54
CA GLU A 197 -1.80 -7.13 -5.27
C GLU A 197 -1.13 -7.67 -6.53
N LEU A 198 -1.89 -8.17 -7.51
CA LEU A 198 -1.35 -8.70 -8.76
C LEU A 198 -0.71 -7.61 -9.63
N HIS A 199 -1.18 -6.36 -9.53
CA HIS A 199 -0.49 -5.26 -10.19
C HIS A 199 0.95 -5.14 -9.66
N VAL A 200 1.15 -5.22 -8.34
CA VAL A 200 2.47 -5.13 -7.69
C VAL A 200 3.39 -6.25 -8.18
N ARG A 201 2.89 -7.49 -8.16
CA ARG A 201 3.65 -8.65 -8.64
C ARG A 201 4.05 -8.53 -10.11
N VAL A 202 3.19 -7.93 -10.96
CA VAL A 202 3.51 -7.68 -12.38
C VAL A 202 4.63 -6.63 -12.52
N ALA A 203 4.69 -5.63 -11.65
CA ALA A 203 5.77 -4.65 -11.65
C ALA A 203 7.09 -5.24 -11.13
N GLU A 204 7.03 -6.06 -10.07
CA GLU A 204 8.20 -6.75 -9.51
C GLU A 204 8.80 -7.78 -10.48
N ALA A 205 7.97 -8.57 -11.16
CA ALA A 205 8.43 -9.58 -12.12
C ALA A 205 9.05 -8.99 -13.41
N GLY A 206 9.00 -7.66 -13.59
CA GLY A 206 9.55 -6.97 -14.75
C GLY A 206 10.86 -6.21 -14.48
N VAL A 207 11.40 -6.31 -13.26
CA VAL A 207 12.71 -5.78 -12.82
C VAL A 207 13.71 -6.94 -12.75
#